data_AF-A0A1F7BEC0-F1
#
_entry.id   AF-A0A1F7BEC0-F1
#
_cell.length_a   1.000
_cell.length_b   1.000
_cell.length_c   1.000
_cell.angle_alpha   90.00
_cell.angle_beta   90.00
_cell.angle_gamma   90.00
#
_symmetry.space_group_name_H-M   'P 1'
#
loop_
_entity.id
_entity.type
_entity.pdbx_description
1 polymer ?
#
loop_
_entity_poly.entity_id
_entity_poly.type
_entity_poly.pdbx_seq_one_letter_code
_entity_poly.pdbx_strand_id
1 'polypeptide(L)'
;MLQTYTALLALPLTFLVQRASAQVFNGGSLVEGLEHAAGIGGLAKGDLREVVLHVLIFVLNFLALAAVIAIVVAGIWLVVGGGSDESKEKAKKIILYVIIGLLVILFARVIVGLLLSITTSF
;
A
#
# COMPACT_ATOMS: atom_id res chain seq x y z
N MET A 1 10.05 41.42 -46.54
CA MET A 1 11.42 40.91 -46.29
C MET A 1 12.02 41.31 -44.93
N LEU A 2 11.43 42.24 -44.16
CA LEU A 2 11.99 42.68 -42.86
C LEU A 2 11.70 41.75 -41.66
N GLN A 3 10.55 41.04 -41.62
CA GLN A 3 10.21 40.16 -40.49
C GLN A 3 11.05 38.88 -40.39
N THR A 4 11.68 38.47 -41.49
CA THR A 4 12.49 37.25 -41.54
C THR A 4 13.82 37.42 -40.79
N TYR A 5 14.38 38.65 -40.77
CA TYR A 5 15.61 38.96 -40.04
C TYR A 5 15.41 39.07 -38.53
N THR A 6 14.25 39.58 -38.08
CA THR A 6 13.91 39.65 -36.65
C THR A 6 13.74 38.27 -36.02
N ALA A 7 13.26 37.28 -36.78
CA ALA A 7 13.13 35.90 -36.31
C ALA A 7 14.49 35.17 -36.17
N LEU A 8 15.45 35.48 -37.04
CA LEU A 8 16.78 34.84 -37.07
C LEU A 8 17.69 35.33 -35.94
N LEU A 9 17.56 36.59 -35.52
CA LEU A 9 18.24 37.17 -34.33
C LEU A 9 17.61 36.72 -33.00
N ALA A 10 16.33 36.34 -32.98
CA ALA A 10 15.64 35.88 -31.78
C ALA A 10 15.90 34.39 -31.44
N LEU A 11 16.28 33.59 -32.45
CA LEU A 11 16.62 32.17 -32.30
C LEU A 11 17.71 31.86 -31.27
N PRO A 12 18.86 32.55 -31.22
CA PRO A 12 19.88 32.28 -30.19
C PRO A 12 19.39 32.63 -28.78
N LEU A 13 18.54 33.65 -28.65
CA LEU A 13 18.04 34.12 -27.35
C LEU A 13 17.01 33.15 -26.76
N THR A 14 16.11 32.61 -27.58
CA THR A 14 15.16 31.57 -27.14
C THR A 14 15.84 30.23 -26.85
N PHE A 15 16.93 29.91 -27.56
CA PHE A 15 17.72 28.71 -27.29
C PHE A 15 18.48 28.78 -25.95
N LEU A 16 18.92 29.97 -25.52
CA LEU A 16 19.52 30.19 -24.20
C LEU A 16 18.47 30.10 -23.07
N VAL A 17 17.28 30.66 -23.28
CA VAL A 17 16.17 30.58 -22.31
C VAL A 17 15.71 29.14 -22.09
N GLN A 18 15.66 28.32 -23.15
CA GLN A 18 15.31 26.90 -23.06
C GLN A 18 16.33 26.07 -22.27
N ARG A 19 17.62 26.47 -22.30
CA ARG A 19 18.68 25.81 -21.51
C ARG A 19 18.62 26.22 -20.03
N ALA A 20 18.24 27.46 -19.74
CA ALA A 20 18.05 27.93 -18.37
C ALA A 20 16.89 27.24 -17.66
N SER A 21 15.76 26.99 -18.35
CA SER A 21 14.63 26.22 -17.79
C SER A 21 14.89 24.71 -17.71
N ALA A 22 15.85 24.17 -18.48
CA ALA A 22 16.29 22.78 -18.38
C ALA A 22 17.36 22.54 -17.28
N GLN A 23 17.98 23.59 -16.74
CA GLN A 23 18.92 23.50 -15.61
C GLN A 23 18.29 23.87 -14.26
N VAL A 24 17.00 24.25 -14.23
CA VAL A 24 16.27 24.24 -12.96
C VAL A 24 16.13 22.78 -12.57
N PHE A 25 16.92 22.36 -11.59
CA PHE A 25 16.76 21.08 -10.91
C PHE A 25 15.33 21.03 -10.36
N ASN A 26 14.43 20.43 -11.14
CA ASN A 26 13.10 20.00 -10.72
C ASN A 26 13.19 18.56 -10.18
N GLY A 27 14.33 18.21 -9.58
CA GLY A 27 14.40 17.08 -8.68
C GLY A 27 13.82 17.55 -7.36
N GLY A 28 12.99 16.71 -6.75
CA GLY A 28 12.19 17.04 -5.59
C GLY A 28 12.92 17.88 -4.55
N SER A 29 12.22 18.90 -4.04
CA SER A 29 12.78 19.77 -3.01
C SER A 29 13.25 18.96 -1.80
N LEU A 30 13.99 19.58 -0.88
CA LEU A 30 14.33 18.95 0.41
C LEU A 30 13.09 18.40 1.14
N VAL A 31 11.89 18.93 0.86
CA VAL A 31 10.61 18.44 1.38
C VAL A 31 10.21 17.11 0.72
N GLU A 32 10.36 16.95 -0.60
CA GLU A 32 10.10 15.67 -1.29
C GLU A 32 11.17 14.62 -0.95
N GLY A 33 12.42 15.06 -0.79
CA GLY A 33 13.51 14.22 -0.30
C GLY A 33 13.31 13.79 1.15
N LEU A 34 12.76 14.67 2.00
CA LEU A 34 12.39 14.36 3.38
C LEU A 34 11.12 13.50 3.45
N GLU A 35 10.17 13.66 2.54
CA GLU A 35 8.98 12.80 2.42
C GLU A 35 9.37 11.38 1.99
N HIS A 36 10.26 11.26 1.00
CA HIS A 36 10.84 9.97 0.62
C HIS A 36 11.69 9.39 1.76
N ALA A 37 12.55 10.19 2.38
CA ALA A 37 13.40 9.79 3.52
C ALA A 37 12.57 9.43 4.77
N ALA A 38 11.41 10.06 4.97
CA ALA A 38 10.45 9.70 6.02
C ALA A 38 9.76 8.36 5.75
N GLY A 39 9.71 7.92 4.49
CA GLY A 39 9.33 6.55 4.10
C GLY A 39 10.48 5.52 4.18
N ILE A 40 11.72 5.97 4.42
CA ILE A 40 12.88 5.10 4.72
C ILE A 40 13.02 5.10 6.26
N GLY A 41 12.14 4.34 6.91
CA GLY A 41 11.97 4.31 8.37
C GLY A 41 13.27 4.20 9.15
N GLY A 42 13.68 5.30 9.79
CA GLY A 42 14.88 5.28 10.62
C GLY A 42 15.13 6.48 11.53
N LEU A 43 14.65 7.69 11.22
CA LEU A 43 15.05 8.86 12.02
C LEU A 43 13.85 9.48 12.78
N ALA A 44 13.83 9.15 14.08
CA ALA A 44 13.02 9.69 15.17
C ALA A 44 11.63 9.05 15.40
N LYS A 45 11.53 8.17 16.40
CA LYS A 45 10.29 7.60 16.98
C LYS A 45 9.46 6.63 16.12
N GLY A 46 9.82 6.39 14.85
CA GLY A 46 9.07 5.53 13.91
C GLY A 46 9.35 4.02 14.00
N ASP A 47 10.52 3.58 14.45
CA ASP A 47 11.01 2.23 14.15
C ASP A 47 10.13 1.10 14.69
N LEU A 48 9.75 1.12 15.97
CA LEU A 48 8.92 0.05 16.53
C LEU A 48 7.51 0.05 15.92
N ARG A 49 6.95 1.24 15.68
CA ARG A 49 5.62 1.39 15.07
C ARG A 49 5.63 0.88 13.63
N GLU A 50 6.62 1.30 12.88
CA GLU A 50 6.75 0.97 11.47
C GLU A 50 7.06 -0.52 11.29
N VAL A 51 7.94 -1.09 12.12
CA VAL A 51 8.20 -2.53 12.14
C VAL A 51 6.94 -3.32 12.49
N VAL A 52 6.17 -2.92 13.51
CA VAL A 52 4.91 -3.60 13.87
C VAL A 52 3.89 -3.51 12.74
N LEU A 53 3.74 -2.33 12.11
CA LEU A 53 2.82 -2.17 10.98
C LEU A 53 3.27 -2.99 9.76
N HIS A 54 4.57 -3.05 9.49
CA HIS A 54 5.12 -3.81 8.37
C HIS A 54 4.93 -5.31 8.58
N VAL A 55 5.20 -5.81 9.80
CA VAL A 55 4.95 -7.21 10.16
C VAL A 55 3.45 -7.53 10.11
N LEU A 56 2.60 -6.64 10.61
CA LEU A 56 1.15 -6.83 10.57
C LEU A 56 0.65 -6.90 9.13
N ILE A 57 1.05 -5.97 8.26
CA ILE A 57 0.66 -5.97 6.83
C ILE A 57 1.19 -7.22 6.12
N PHE A 58 2.41 -7.65 6.43
CA PHE A 58 2.98 -8.88 5.88
C PHE A 58 2.16 -10.12 6.26
N VAL A 59 1.83 -10.27 7.55
CA VAL A 59 1.00 -11.38 8.04
C VAL A 59 -0.42 -11.28 7.47
N LEU A 60 -1.01 -10.09 7.40
CA LEU A 60 -2.36 -9.89 6.85
C LEU A 60 -2.44 -10.27 5.38
N ASN A 61 -1.45 -9.90 4.56
CA ASN A 61 -1.42 -10.27 3.16
C ASN A 61 -1.32 -11.79 2.99
N PHE A 62 -0.50 -12.45 3.82
CA PHE A 62 -0.38 -13.91 3.78
C PHE A 62 -1.68 -14.61 4.24
N LEU A 63 -2.30 -14.14 5.31
CA LEU A 63 -3.58 -14.68 5.80
C LEU A 63 -4.71 -14.42 4.82
N ALA A 64 -4.76 -13.26 4.16
CA ALA A 64 -5.78 -12.95 3.17
C ALA A 64 -5.71 -13.94 1.99
N LEU A 65 -4.49 -14.25 1.52
CA LEU A 65 -4.29 -15.26 0.49
C LEU A 65 -4.73 -16.66 0.96
N ALA A 66 -4.33 -17.06 2.17
CA ALA A 66 -4.73 -18.34 2.74
C ALA A 66 -6.26 -18.46 2.92
N ALA A 67 -6.92 -17.37 3.32
CA ALA A 67 -8.37 -17.30 3.47
C ALA A 67 -9.09 -17.53 2.13
N VAL A 68 -8.60 -16.92 1.04
CA VAL A 68 -9.16 -17.15 -0.30
C VAL A 68 -9.05 -18.62 -0.69
N ILE A 69 -7.88 -19.25 -0.47
CA ILE A 69 -7.70 -20.68 -0.75
C ILE A 69 -8.68 -21.54 0.05
N ALA A 70 -8.85 -21.24 1.35
CA ALA A 70 -9.79 -21.97 2.20
C ALA A 70 -11.25 -21.86 1.72
N ILE A 71 -11.67 -20.68 1.26
CA ILE A 71 -13.02 -20.47 0.68
C ILE A 71 -13.19 -21.28 -0.60
N VAL A 72 -12.17 -21.30 -1.48
CA VAL A 72 -12.20 -22.09 -2.72
C VAL A 72 -12.32 -23.58 -2.40
N VAL A 73 -11.54 -24.10 -1.45
CA VAL A 73 -11.61 -25.49 -1.01
C VAL A 73 -13.00 -25.82 -0.44
N ALA A 74 -13.58 -24.93 0.37
CA ALA A 74 -14.94 -25.11 0.90
C ALA A 74 -15.99 -25.13 -0.22
N GLY A 75 -15.84 -24.26 -1.22
CA GLY A 75 -16.73 -24.20 -2.39
C GLY A 75 -16.66 -25.47 -3.23
N ILE A 76 -15.45 -25.96 -3.53
CA ILE A 76 -15.25 -27.21 -4.27
C ILE A 76 -15.85 -28.39 -3.48
N TRP A 77 -15.64 -28.44 -2.16
CA TRP A 77 -16.22 -29.49 -1.31
C TRP A 77 -17.75 -29.52 -1.38
N LEU A 78 -18.39 -28.35 -1.38
CA LEU A 78 -19.85 -28.22 -1.47
C LEU A 78 -20.38 -28.76 -2.81
N VAL A 79 -19.68 -28.46 -3.91
CA VAL A 79 -20.07 -28.86 -5.28
C VAL A 79 -19.82 -30.34 -5.50
N VAL A 80 -18.63 -30.84 -5.16
CA VAL A 80 -18.22 -32.24 -5.37
C VAL A 80 -19.02 -33.18 -4.46
N GLY A 81 -19.35 -32.74 -3.25
CA GLY A 81 -20.15 -33.52 -2.29
C GLY A 81 -21.61 -33.74 -2.67
N GLY A 82 -22.06 -33.26 -3.84
CA GLY A 82 -23.41 -33.50 -4.34
C GLY A 82 -24.54 -32.94 -3.47
N GLY A 83 -24.21 -32.02 -2.54
CA GLY A 83 -25.17 -31.48 -1.59
C GLY A 83 -25.67 -32.46 -0.53
N SER A 84 -24.97 -33.58 -0.27
CA SER A 84 -25.24 -34.40 0.91
C SER A 84 -25.12 -33.57 2.19
N ASP A 85 -25.91 -33.87 3.21
CA ASP A 85 -25.92 -33.08 4.45
C ASP A 85 -24.54 -33.04 5.12
N GLU A 86 -23.77 -34.12 5.02
CA GLU A 86 -22.40 -34.17 5.54
C GLU A 86 -21.47 -33.17 4.82
N SER A 87 -21.55 -33.08 3.50
CA SER A 87 -20.72 -32.16 2.71
C SER A 87 -21.07 -30.70 2.98
N LYS A 88 -22.36 -30.41 3.14
CA LYS A 88 -22.87 -29.08 3.53
C LYS A 88 -22.40 -28.69 4.92
N GLU A 89 -22.45 -29.61 5.87
CA GLU A 89 -22.00 -29.34 7.25
C GLU A 89 -20.49 -29.05 7.29
N LYS A 90 -19.67 -29.84 6.57
CA LYS A 90 -18.22 -29.59 6.49
C LYS A 90 -17.90 -28.25 5.84
N ALA A 91 -18.51 -27.93 4.70
CA ALA A 91 -18.31 -26.65 4.03
C ALA A 91 -18.71 -25.46 4.94
N LYS A 92 -19.84 -25.55 5.64
CA LYS A 92 -20.27 -24.53 6.60
C LYS A 92 -19.26 -24.34 7.74
N LYS A 93 -18.72 -25.42 8.29
CA LYS A 93 -17.67 -25.33 9.33
C LYS A 93 -16.44 -24.60 8.81
N ILE A 94 -15.95 -24.95 7.63
CA ILE A 94 -14.78 -24.28 7.02
C ILE A 94 -15.05 -22.78 6.84
N ILE A 95 -16.20 -22.41 6.26
CA ILE A 95 -16.58 -21.01 6.07
C ILE A 95 -16.66 -20.27 7.41
N LEU A 96 -17.22 -20.91 8.44
CA LEU A 96 -17.31 -20.32 9.78
C LEU A 96 -15.92 -20.04 10.37
N TYR A 97 -14.97 -20.97 10.23
CA TYR A 97 -13.59 -20.74 10.65
C TYR A 97 -12.92 -19.60 9.87
N VAL A 98 -13.17 -19.50 8.55
CA VAL A 98 -12.65 -18.40 7.74
C VAL A 98 -13.21 -17.05 8.20
N ILE A 99 -14.52 -16.98 8.49
CA ILE A 99 -15.17 -15.77 8.99
C ILE A 99 -14.55 -15.36 10.33
N ILE A 100 -14.34 -16.30 11.25
CA ILE A 100 -13.68 -16.02 12.52
C ILE A 100 -12.26 -15.49 12.29
N GLY A 101 -11.47 -16.12 11.41
CA GLY A 101 -10.13 -15.64 11.07
C GLY A 101 -10.13 -14.20 10.53
N LEU A 102 -11.11 -13.87 9.68
CA LEU A 102 -11.27 -12.53 9.14
C LEU A 102 -11.68 -11.51 10.21
N LEU A 103 -12.55 -11.89 11.14
CA LEU A 103 -12.91 -11.05 12.28
C LEU A 103 -11.71 -10.77 13.19
N VAL A 104 -10.89 -11.78 13.48
CA VAL A 104 -9.67 -11.62 14.30
C VAL A 104 -8.72 -10.59 13.66
N ILE A 105 -8.54 -10.64 12.34
CA ILE A 105 -7.74 -9.66 11.59
C ILE A 105 -8.27 -8.23 11.77
N LEU A 106 -9.60 -8.06 11.66
CA LEU A 106 -10.23 -6.74 11.82
C LEU A 106 -10.03 -6.19 13.23
N PHE A 107 -10.20 -7.03 14.25
CA PHE A 107 -9.98 -6.64 15.65
C PHE A 107 -8.50 -6.33 15.94
N ALA A 108 -7.56 -7.11 15.40
CA ALA A 108 -6.14 -6.86 15.58
C ALA A 108 -5.75 -5.44 15.13
N ARG A 109 -6.31 -4.98 14.00
CA ARG A 109 -6.04 -3.64 13.47
C ARG A 109 -6.54 -2.53 14.40
N VAL A 110 -7.74 -2.71 14.97
CA VAL A 110 -8.33 -1.77 15.93
C VAL A 110 -7.50 -1.71 17.21
N ILE A 111 -7.15 -2.87 17.77
CA ILE A 111 -6.39 -2.96 19.04
C ILE A 111 -5.01 -2.31 18.89
N VAL A 112 -4.30 -2.59 17.79
CA VAL A 112 -3.00 -1.96 17.50
C VAL A 112 -3.15 -0.44 17.36
N GLY A 113 -4.18 0.03 16.67
CA GLY A 113 -4.46 1.47 16.56
C GLY A 113 -4.70 2.15 17.93
N LEU A 114 -5.40 1.47 18.84
CA LEU A 114 -5.66 1.97 20.19
C LEU A 114 -4.37 2.04 21.03
N LEU A 115 -3.56 0.97 21.00
CA LEU A 115 -2.28 0.94 21.70
C LEU A 115 -1.33 2.05 21.21
N LEU A 116 -1.27 2.26 19.90
CA LEU A 116 -0.46 3.32 19.29
C LEU A 116 -0.93 4.73 19.71
N SER A 117 -2.24 4.93 19.81
CA SER A 117 -2.81 6.21 20.24
C SER A 117 -2.45 6.55 21.70
N ILE A 118 -2.43 5.54 22.57
CA ILE A 118 -2.08 5.72 23.99
C ILE A 118 -0.59 6.07 24.15
N THR A 119 0.32 5.40 23.42
CA THR A 119 1.76 5.67 23.51
C THR A 119 2.16 7.04 22.96
N THR A 120 1.45 7.56 21.97
CA THR A 120 1.75 8.87 21.35
C THR A 120 1.28 10.05 22.23
N SER A 121 0.42 9.80 23.21
CA SER A 121 -0.17 10.80 24.11
C SER A 121 0.71 11.17 25.32
N PHE A 122 1.89 10.53 25.49
CA PHE A 122 2.87 10.84 26.54
C PHE A 122 4.15 11.41 25.93
#